data_AF-A0A1Y6M6L8-F1
#
_entry.id   AF-A0A1Y6M6L8-F1
#
_cell.length_a   1.000
_cell.length_b   1.000
_cell.length_c   1.000
_cell.angle_alpha   90.00
_cell.angle_beta   90.00
_cell.angle_gamma   90.00
#
_symmetry.space_group_name_H-M   'P 1'
#
loop_
_entity.id
_entity.type
_entity.pdbx_description
1 polymer ?
#
loop_
_entity_poly.entity_id
_entity_poly.type
_entity_poly.pdbx_seq_one_letter_code
_entity_poly.pdbx_strand_id
1 'polypeptide(L)'
;MMTPLAISNYLGLFLLLVLVYPFAMLAINFVIYEQSRRNKIAIWFSVICVLVAILLLVLHMNIEIIYGKELLDAWRLQNPQLK
;
A
#
# COMPACT_ATOMS: atom_id res chain seq x y z
N MET A 1 1.27 -26.33 8.22
CA MET A 1 2.19 -25.19 8.05
C MET A 1 1.34 -23.94 8.12
N MET A 2 1.53 -23.09 9.13
CA MET A 2 0.82 -21.82 9.20
C MET A 2 1.38 -20.95 8.09
N THR A 3 0.61 -20.78 7.01
CA THR A 3 0.90 -19.76 6.00
C THR A 3 0.99 -18.44 6.75
N PRO A 4 2.16 -17.78 6.82
CA PRO A 4 2.19 -16.43 7.35
C PRO A 4 1.19 -15.66 6.50
N LEU A 5 0.17 -15.07 7.14
CA LEU A 5 -0.72 -14.11 6.50
C LEU A 5 0.22 -13.18 5.73
N ALA A 6 0.15 -13.25 4.39
CA ALA A 6 0.98 -12.45 3.49
C ALA A 6 0.51 -11.00 3.52
N ILE A 7 0.34 -10.44 4.73
CA ILE A 7 0.54 -9.03 5.00
C ILE A 7 2.02 -8.79 4.67
N SER A 8 2.23 -8.57 3.40
CA SER A 8 3.42 -7.91 2.91
C SER A 8 3.52 -6.59 3.68
N ASN A 9 4.71 -6.30 4.21
CA ASN A 9 4.97 -5.08 4.98
C ASN A 9 4.47 -3.81 4.25
N TYR A 10 4.43 -3.84 2.91
CA TYR A 10 3.89 -2.77 2.07
C TYR A 10 2.37 -2.58 2.20
N LEU A 11 1.58 -3.64 2.38
CA LEU A 11 0.15 -3.55 2.67
C LEU A 11 -0.08 -2.93 4.05
N GLY A 12 0.71 -3.32 5.05
CA GLY A 12 0.67 -2.72 6.38
C GLY A 12 0.97 -1.22 6.36
N LEU A 13 2.02 -0.82 5.63
CA LEU A 13 2.36 0.59 5.39
C LEU A 13 1.26 1.35 4.65
N PHE A 14 0.61 0.72 3.67
CA PHE A 14 -0.51 1.33 2.95
C PHE A 14 -1.70 1.58 3.88
N LEU A 15 -2.08 0.60 4.70
CA LEU A 15 -3.15 0.75 5.68
C LEU A 15 -2.82 1.83 6.70
N LEU A 16 -1.57 1.88 7.19
CA LEU A 16 -1.12 2.94 8.09
C LEU A 16 -1.22 4.32 7.44
N LEU A 17 -0.81 4.46 6.17
CA LEU A 17 -0.92 5.72 5.43
C LEU A 17 -2.38 6.17 5.32
N VAL A 18 -3.31 5.26 5.02
CA VAL A 18 -4.75 5.57 4.93
C VAL A 18 -5.32 5.99 6.29
N LEU A 19 -4.93 5.31 7.37
CA LEU A 19 -5.39 5.64 8.72
C LEU A 19 -4.82 6.95 9.24
N VAL A 20 -3.54 7.26 8.94
CA VAL A 20 -2.86 8.48 9.40
C VAL A 20 -3.25 9.70 8.54
N TYR A 21 -3.63 9.51 7.28
CA TYR A 21 -4.02 10.57 6.36
C TYR A 21 -5.03 11.59 6.93
N PRO A 22 -6.20 11.19 7.49
CA PRO A 22 -7.17 12.14 8.04
C PRO A 22 -6.57 12.96 9.21
N PHE A 23 -5.73 12.35 10.05
CA PHE A 23 -5.09 13.06 11.16
C PHE A 23 -4.03 14.05 10.67
N ALA A 24 -3.23 13.67 9.69
CA ALA A 24 -2.26 14.56 9.07
C ALA A 24 -2.96 15.75 8.38
N MET A 25 -4.07 15.50 7.69
CA MET A 25 -4.87 16.53 7.05
C MET A 25 -5.48 17.49 8.09
N LEU A 26 -5.98 16.97 9.22
CA LEU A 26 -6.44 17.78 10.34
C LEU A 26 -5.31 18.64 10.93
N ALA A 27 -4.12 18.07 11.12
CA ALA A 27 -2.96 18.79 11.63
C ALA A 27 -2.53 19.94 10.70
N ILE A 28 -2.52 19.73 9.38
CA ILE A 28 -2.25 20.79 8.39
C ILE A 28 -3.28 21.91 8.52
N ASN A 29 -4.56 21.57 8.74
CA ASN A 29 -5.61 22.57 8.90
C ASN A 29 -5.51 23.36 10.21
N PHE A 30 -4.99 22.73 11.27
CA PHE A 30 -4.83 23.36 12.57
C PHE A 30 -3.59 24.26 12.66
N VAL A 31 -2.47 23.83 12.06
CA VAL A 31 -1.18 24.53 12.15
C VAL A 31 -1.10 25.72 11.19
N ILE A 32 -1.75 25.63 10.03
CA ILE A 32 -1.63 26.66 8.98
C ILE A 32 -2.88 27.53 8.95
N TYR A 33 -2.78 28.69 9.58
CA TYR A 33 -3.86 29.67 9.66
C TYR A 33 -4.18 30.34 8.30
N GLU A 34 -3.14 30.57 7.48
CA GLU A 34 -3.29 31.27 6.22
C GLU A 34 -3.90 30.37 5.14
N GLN A 35 -5.14 30.68 4.75
CA GLN A 35 -5.96 29.83 3.88
C GLN A 35 -5.32 29.56 2.51
N SER A 36 -4.66 30.56 1.90
CA SER A 36 -3.99 30.43 0.61
C SER A 36 -2.79 29.46 0.67
N ARG A 37 -2.02 29.48 1.77
CA ARG A 37 -0.88 28.57 1.98
C ARG A 37 -1.35 27.19 2.38
N ARG A 38 -2.36 27.10 3.25
CA ARG A 38 -2.99 25.85 3.69
C ARG A 38 -3.48 25.04 2.50
N ASN A 39 -4.18 25.68 1.56
CA ASN A 39 -4.74 24.97 0.42
C ASN A 39 -3.65 24.40 -0.51
N LYS A 40 -2.58 25.17 -0.75
CA LYS A 40 -1.43 24.69 -1.54
C LYS A 40 -0.76 23.49 -0.87
N ILE A 41 -0.49 23.59 0.43
CA ILE A 41 0.19 22.52 1.19
C ILE A 41 -0.69 21.28 1.28
N ALA A 42 -1.99 21.43 1.51
CA ALA A 42 -2.96 20.34 1.52
C ALA A 42 -2.99 19.60 0.18
N ILE A 43 -3.05 20.31 -0.94
CA ILE A 43 -3.04 19.71 -2.28
C ILE A 43 -1.74 18.94 -2.53
N TRP A 44 -0.58 19.56 -2.26
CA TRP A 44 0.71 18.89 -2.43
C TRP A 44 0.87 17.67 -1.51
N PHE A 45 0.39 17.76 -0.27
CA PHE A 45 0.37 16.63 0.66
C PHE A 45 -0.48 15.48 0.14
N SER A 46 -1.70 15.75 -0.34
CA SER A 46 -2.57 14.75 -0.95
C SER A 46 -1.94 14.10 -2.19
N VAL A 47 -1.28 14.89 -3.05
CA VAL A 47 -0.56 14.36 -4.22
C VAL A 47 0.56 13.41 -3.80
N ILE A 48 1.36 13.79 -2.80
CA ILE A 48 2.43 12.93 -2.28
C ILE A 48 1.85 11.65 -1.67
N CYS A 49 0.79 11.74 -0.87
CA CYS A 49 0.12 10.57 -0.31
C CYS A 49 -0.40 9.62 -1.39
N VAL A 50 -0.97 10.15 -2.48
CA VAL A 50 -1.42 9.34 -3.62
C VAL A 50 -0.25 8.66 -4.32
N LEU A 51 0.86 9.37 -4.56
CA LEU A 51 2.06 8.78 -5.16
C LEU A 51 2.64 7.64 -4.30
N VAL A 52 2.74 7.86 -2.99
CA VAL A 52 3.21 6.83 -2.04
C VAL A 52 2.25 5.64 -1.99
N ALA A 53 0.93 5.89 -1.98
CA ALA A 53 -0.09 4.86 -2.03
C ALA A 53 0.03 3.98 -3.29
N ILE A 54 0.18 4.61 -4.46
CA ILE A 54 0.37 3.90 -5.75
C ILE A 54 1.65 3.06 -5.69
N LEU A 55 2.76 3.62 -5.20
CA LEU A 55 4.03 2.91 -5.10
C LEU A 55 3.92 1.66 -4.19
N LEU A 56 3.28 1.82 -3.03
CA LEU A 56 3.04 0.70 -2.10
C LEU A 56 2.15 -0.39 -2.71
N LEU A 57 1.13 -0.01 -3.47
CA LEU A 57 0.27 -0.96 -4.19
C LEU A 57 1.04 -1.71 -5.29
N VAL A 58 1.88 -1.03 -6.07
CA VAL A 58 2.71 -1.68 -7.10
C VAL A 58 3.70 -2.67 -6.46
N LEU A 59 4.35 -2.29 -5.36
CA LEU A 59 5.24 -3.19 -4.63
C LEU A 59 4.50 -4.38 -4.04
N HIS A 60 3.31 -4.17 -3.50
CA HIS A 60 2.45 -5.24 -2.98
C HIS A 60 2.01 -6.22 -4.08
N MET A 61 1.55 -5.70 -5.22
CA MET A 61 1.09 -6.53 -6.34
C MET A 61 2.25 -7.34 -6.96
N ASN A 62 3.46 -6.77 -7.02
CA ASN A 62 4.65 -7.49 -7.47
C ASN A 62 4.98 -8.70 -6.57
N ILE A 63 4.74 -8.60 -5.26
CA ILE A 63 4.89 -9.73 -4.34
C ILE A 63 3.86 -10.81 -4.68
N GLU A 64 2.60 -10.45 -4.85
CA GLU A 64 1.55 -11.42 -5.18
C GLU A 64 1.81 -12.15 -6.52
N ILE A 65 2.39 -11.46 -7.52
CA ILE A 65 2.78 -12.09 -8.79
C ILE A 65 3.88 -13.15 -8.58
N ILE A 66 4.88 -12.86 -7.73
CA ILE A 66 6.00 -13.77 -7.46
C ILE A 66 5.50 -14.98 -6.65
N TYR A 67 4.79 -14.75 -5.55
CA TYR A 67 4.26 -15.82 -4.70
C TYR A 67 3.18 -16.64 -5.41
N GLY A 68 2.36 -16.02 -6.26
CA GLY A 68 1.33 -16.71 -7.04
C GLY A 68 1.92 -17.70 -8.04
N LYS A 69 3.05 -17.37 -8.66
CA LYS A 69 3.77 -18.30 -9.54
C LYS A 69 4.36 -19.47 -8.77
N GLU A 70 4.99 -19.22 -7.62
CA GLU A 70 5.56 -20.29 -6.79
C GLU A 70 4.48 -21.25 -6.28
N LEU A 71 3.30 -20.75 -5.88
CA LEU A 71 2.17 -21.58 -5.48
C LEU A 71 1.64 -22.43 -6.65
N LEU A 72 1.57 -21.85 -7.85
CA LEU A 72 1.13 -22.58 -9.05
C LEU A 72 2.12 -23.67 -9.46
N ASP A 73 3.42 -23.36 -9.41
CA ASP A 73 4.49 -24.31 -9.71
C ASP A 73 4.58 -25.41 -8.64
N ALA A 74 4.40 -25.09 -7.35
CA ALA A 74 4.29 -26.07 -6.27
C ALA A 74 3.06 -26.98 -6.42
N TRP A 75 1.91 -26.42 -6.84
CA TRP A 75 0.71 -27.20 -7.10
C TRP A 75 0.87 -28.12 -8.31
N ARG A 76 1.54 -27.67 -9.38
CA ARG A 76 1.88 -28.50 -10.55
C ARG A 76 2.83 -29.64 -10.20
N LEU A 77 3.82 -29.40 -9.33
CA LEU A 77 4.72 -30.43 -8.83
C LEU A 77 3.99 -31.51 -8.02
N GLN A 78 2.95 -31.13 -7.28
CA GLN A 78 2.10 -32.07 -6.53
C GLN A 78 1.06 -32.80 -7.39
N ASN A 79 0.72 -32.27 -8.58
CA ASN A 79 -0.27 -32.83 -9.49
C ASN A 79 0.29 -33.07 -10.90
N PRO A 80 1.27 -33.98 -11.06
CA PRO A 80 1.92 -34.25 -12.35
C PRO A 80 1.01 -34.96 -13.37
N GLN A 81 -0.19 -35.36 -12.96
CA GLN A 81 -1.17 -36.14 -13.73
C GLN A 81 -1.88 -35.31 -14.83
N LEU A 82 -1.87 -33.98 -14.71
CA LEU A 82 -2.52 -33.03 -15.62
C LEU A 82 -1.45 -32.38 -16.51
N LYS A 83 -0.93 -33.15 -17.46
CA LYS A 83 -0.11 -32.63 -18.58
C LYS A 83 -0.97 -32.52 -19.83
#